data_AF-A0AAE3EPQ2-F1
#
_entry.id   AF-A0AAE3EPQ2-F1
#
_cell.length_a   1.000
_cell.length_b   1.000
_cell.length_c   1.000
_cell.angle_alpha   90.00
_cell.angle_beta   90.00
_cell.angle_gamma   90.00
#
_symmetry.space_group_name_H-M   'P 1'
#
loop_
_entity.id
_entity.type
_entity.pdbx_description
1 polymer ?
#
loop_
_entity_poly.entity_id
_entity_poly.type
_entity_poly.pdbx_seq_one_letter_code
_entity_poly.pdbx_strand_id
1 'polypeptide(L)'
;MKKVILISFLFINTLIYGQTIISNSATVYLKNKKVLNGEMRMGLKGLRIKHNSKKFKVYMGKEIDSVHISTENEVYKFEYIPLKHSKGNFKDYKLMQPVFVGKKITLYNYSEAVYMSNGFGMYGKTGGSFSFLYAIRNNEKIPTRIGSNFGFHKGFRKEGPKYFKDCPDLVSKINNDIFTKENIIDAFKFYETTCAK
;
A
#
# COMPACT_ATOMS: atom_id res chain seq x y z
N MET A 1 16.48 -43.40 -37.14
CA MET A 1 16.60 -42.44 -36.02
C MET A 1 16.29 -41.02 -36.48
N LYS A 2 15.02 -40.60 -36.52
CA LYS A 2 14.58 -39.20 -36.76
C LYS A 2 13.12 -39.05 -36.32
N LYS A 3 12.83 -39.06 -35.02
CA LYS A 3 11.54 -38.66 -34.43
C LYS A 3 11.73 -38.18 -32.98
N VAL A 4 12.69 -37.28 -32.79
CA VAL A 4 12.81 -36.51 -31.54
C VAL A 4 12.66 -35.04 -31.95
N ILE A 5 11.98 -34.26 -31.12
CA ILE A 5 11.75 -32.80 -31.24
C ILE A 5 10.52 -32.43 -32.07
N LEU A 6 9.31 -32.45 -31.47
CA LEU A 6 8.30 -31.41 -31.72
C LEU A 6 7.11 -31.33 -30.74
N ILE A 7 7.23 -31.76 -29.48
CA ILE A 7 6.13 -31.55 -28.50
C ILE A 7 6.70 -31.10 -27.16
N SER A 8 7.33 -29.93 -27.14
CA SER A 8 7.73 -29.28 -25.88
C SER A 8 7.67 -27.74 -25.97
N PHE A 9 6.67 -27.21 -26.68
CA PHE A 9 6.50 -25.75 -26.86
C PHE A 9 5.05 -25.27 -26.68
N LEU A 10 4.28 -25.93 -25.81
CA LEU A 10 2.86 -25.56 -25.55
C LEU A 10 2.50 -25.31 -24.08
N PHE A 11 3.48 -25.13 -23.19
CA PHE A 11 3.22 -24.88 -21.76
C PHE A 11 3.90 -23.63 -21.17
N ILE A 12 4.09 -22.56 -21.96
CA ILE A 12 4.69 -21.31 -21.44
C ILE A 12 3.68 -20.14 -21.29
N ASN A 13 2.43 -20.26 -21.75
CA ASN A 13 1.57 -19.09 -21.93
C ASN A 13 0.47 -18.83 -20.89
N THR A 14 0.57 -19.25 -19.63
CA THR A 14 -0.46 -18.88 -18.63
C THR A 14 0.07 -18.52 -17.24
N LEU A 15 1.09 -17.66 -17.12
CA LEU A 15 1.55 -17.15 -15.82
C LEU A 15 1.83 -15.64 -15.77
N ILE A 16 1.05 -14.82 -16.49
CA ILE A 16 1.11 -13.36 -16.37
C ILE A 16 -0.26 -12.76 -16.02
N TYR A 17 -0.90 -13.29 -14.97
CA TYR A 17 -1.90 -12.51 -14.25
C TYR A 17 -1.17 -11.80 -13.10
N GLY A 18 -0.58 -10.66 -13.43
CA GLY A 18 -0.01 -9.75 -12.45
C GLY A 18 -1.10 -9.26 -11.49
N GLN A 19 -0.70 -9.03 -10.24
CA GLN A 19 -1.51 -8.53 -9.13
C GLN A 19 -2.27 -7.25 -9.50
N THR A 20 -3.50 -7.39 -10.01
CA THR A 20 -4.33 -6.24 -10.37
C THR A 20 -5.59 -6.19 -9.53
N ILE A 21 -5.72 -5.12 -8.73
CA ILE A 21 -6.99 -4.80 -8.07
C ILE A 21 -7.94 -4.28 -9.16
N ILE A 22 -9.13 -4.85 -9.25
CA ILE A 22 -10.16 -4.48 -10.23
C ILE A 22 -11.38 -3.97 -9.46
N SER A 23 -11.89 -2.80 -9.85
CA SER A 23 -13.20 -2.31 -9.39
C SER A 23 -14.01 -1.84 -10.58
N ASN A 24 -15.29 -2.21 -10.60
CA ASN A 24 -16.25 -1.79 -11.62
C ASN A 24 -16.77 -0.36 -11.37
N SER A 25 -16.65 0.12 -10.13
CA SER A 25 -17.07 1.47 -9.73
C SER A 25 -16.00 2.12 -8.87
N ALA A 26 -15.32 3.11 -9.45
CA ALA A 26 -14.38 3.95 -8.72
C ALA A 26 -14.47 5.40 -9.18
N THR A 27 -14.21 6.29 -8.23
CA THR A 27 -14.04 7.73 -8.45
C THR A 27 -12.57 8.06 -8.24
N VAL A 28 -11.91 8.60 -9.27
CA VAL A 28 -10.50 8.98 -9.22
C VAL A 28 -10.39 10.49 -9.28
N TYR A 29 -9.77 11.06 -8.27
CA TYR A 29 -9.44 12.48 -8.18
C TYR A 29 -8.01 12.67 -8.66
N LEU A 30 -7.83 13.47 -9.71
CA LEU A 30 -6.51 13.84 -10.21
C LEU A 30 -6.06 15.15 -9.55
N LYS A 31 -4.74 15.34 -9.43
CA LYS A 31 -4.16 16.56 -8.82
C LYS A 31 -4.50 17.84 -9.57
N ASN A 32 -4.87 17.73 -10.84
CA ASN A 32 -5.37 18.85 -11.64
C ASN A 32 -6.87 19.13 -11.41
N LYS A 33 -7.46 18.59 -10.34
CA LYS A 33 -8.88 18.70 -9.94
C LYS A 33 -9.87 17.99 -10.88
N LYS A 34 -9.40 17.26 -11.89
CA LYS A 34 -10.29 16.45 -12.73
C LYS A 34 -10.76 15.20 -11.97
N VAL A 35 -12.04 14.88 -12.12
CA VAL A 35 -12.66 13.68 -11.56
C VAL A 35 -12.97 12.68 -12.68
N LEU A 36 -12.64 11.41 -12.47
CA LEU A 36 -12.89 10.32 -13.41
C LEU A 36 -13.71 9.23 -12.71
N ASN A 37 -14.87 8.91 -13.28
CA ASN A 37 -15.75 7.86 -12.79
C ASN A 37 -15.74 6.67 -13.75
N GLY A 38 -15.56 5.45 -13.25
CA GLY A 38 -15.75 4.23 -14.03
C GLY A 38 -14.94 3.02 -13.55
N GLU A 39 -14.81 2.03 -14.42
CA GLU A 39 -14.06 0.80 -14.15
C GLU A 39 -12.57 1.12 -14.02
N MET A 40 -11.95 0.69 -12.93
CA MET A 40 -10.52 0.83 -12.68
C MET A 40 -9.82 -0.50 -12.53
N ARG A 41 -8.57 -0.54 -12.97
CA ARG A 41 -7.63 -1.63 -12.73
C ARG A 41 -6.32 -1.05 -12.24
N MET A 42 -5.90 -1.46 -11.06
CA MET A 42 -4.60 -1.12 -10.52
C MET A 42 -3.57 -2.14 -10.97
N GLY A 43 -2.39 -1.71 -11.41
CA GLY A 43 -1.28 -2.64 -11.63
C GLY A 43 0.07 -1.95 -11.48
N LEU A 44 1.15 -2.69 -11.73
CA LEU A 44 2.54 -2.22 -11.57
C LEU A 44 2.88 -0.96 -12.40
N LYS A 45 2.16 -0.72 -13.50
CA LYS A 45 2.42 0.40 -14.43
C LYS A 45 1.52 1.63 -14.19
N GLY A 46 0.90 1.74 -13.01
CA GLY A 46 -0.02 2.83 -12.66
C GLY A 46 -1.50 2.42 -12.68
N LEU A 47 -2.36 3.41 -12.47
CA LEU A 47 -3.80 3.23 -12.43
C LEU A 47 -4.37 3.23 -13.85
N ARG A 48 -5.12 2.21 -14.22
CA ARG A 48 -5.88 2.17 -15.48
C ARG A 48 -7.33 2.49 -15.16
N ILE A 49 -7.92 3.46 -15.84
CA ILE A 49 -9.34 3.78 -15.69
C ILE A 49 -10.03 3.92 -17.04
N LYS A 50 -11.26 3.43 -17.10
CA LYS A 50 -12.18 3.53 -18.22
C LYS A 50 -13.29 4.50 -17.83
N HIS A 51 -13.15 5.75 -18.26
CA HIS A 51 -14.09 6.84 -17.99
C HIS A 51 -14.66 7.35 -19.32
N ASN A 52 -15.99 7.29 -19.48
CA ASN A 52 -16.71 7.71 -20.70
C ASN A 52 -16.09 7.17 -22.01
N SER A 53 -15.52 5.96 -21.94
CA SER A 53 -14.74 5.36 -23.02
C SER A 53 -14.87 3.84 -22.99
N LYS A 54 -14.63 3.19 -24.13
CA LYS A 54 -14.50 1.73 -24.20
C LYS A 54 -13.10 1.24 -23.79
N LYS A 55 -12.08 2.12 -23.83
CA LYS A 55 -10.67 1.79 -23.61
C LYS A 55 -10.16 2.34 -22.28
N PHE A 56 -9.23 1.61 -21.66
CA PHE A 56 -8.48 2.08 -20.50
C PHE A 56 -7.49 3.16 -20.87
N LYS A 57 -7.43 4.21 -20.04
CA LYS A 57 -6.31 5.16 -20.01
C LYS A 57 -5.48 4.93 -18.74
N VAL A 58 -4.16 5.02 -18.88
CA VAL A 58 -3.21 4.87 -17.76
C VAL A 58 -2.89 6.23 -17.17
N TYR A 59 -2.87 6.32 -15.84
CA TYR A 59 -2.44 7.47 -15.05
C TYR A 59 -1.37 7.02 -14.06
N MET A 60 -0.29 7.80 -13.95
CA MET A 60 0.80 7.54 -13.02
C MET A 60 0.44 8.04 -11.62
N GLY A 61 1.01 7.44 -10.58
CA GLY A 61 0.73 7.83 -9.19
C GLY A 61 0.97 9.32 -8.90
N LYS A 62 1.92 9.96 -9.59
CA LYS A 62 2.17 11.40 -9.47
C LYS A 62 1.00 12.29 -9.93
N GLU A 63 0.14 11.79 -10.82
CA GLU A 63 -1.00 12.51 -11.40
C GLU A 63 -2.27 12.38 -10.57
N ILE A 64 -2.31 11.37 -9.68
CA ILE A 64 -3.48 10.97 -8.92
C ILE A 64 -3.38 11.57 -7.52
N ASP A 65 -4.48 12.16 -7.06
CA ASP A 65 -4.65 12.64 -5.71
C ASP A 65 -5.19 11.50 -4.83
N SER A 66 -6.42 11.07 -5.10
CA SER A 66 -7.05 9.96 -4.39
C SER A 66 -7.87 9.07 -5.32
N VAL A 67 -8.13 7.85 -4.86
CA VAL A 67 -9.00 6.87 -5.49
C VAL A 67 -10.02 6.42 -4.46
N HIS A 68 -11.29 6.55 -4.79
CA HIS A 68 -12.40 6.15 -3.94
C HIS A 68 -13.08 4.94 -4.59
N ILE A 69 -13.04 3.80 -3.92
CA ILE A 69 -13.64 2.55 -4.37
C ILE A 69 -14.91 2.33 -3.57
N SER A 70 -16.06 2.34 -4.23
CA SER A 70 -17.35 2.11 -3.59
C SER A 70 -17.69 0.63 -3.63
N THR A 71 -17.98 0.06 -2.48
CA THR A 71 -18.66 -1.24 -2.35
C THR A 71 -20.13 -1.00 -2.00
N GLU A 72 -20.91 -2.07 -1.82
CA GLU A 72 -22.33 -1.96 -1.44
C GLU A 72 -22.53 -1.19 -0.13
N ASN A 73 -21.57 -1.26 0.81
CA ASN A 73 -21.73 -0.74 2.16
C ASN A 73 -20.76 0.40 2.52
N GLU A 74 -19.62 0.52 1.84
CA GLU A 74 -18.56 1.43 2.24
C GLU A 74 -17.84 2.07 1.05
N VAL A 75 -17.24 3.23 1.30
CA VAL A 75 -16.35 3.88 0.34
C VAL A 75 -14.94 3.85 0.90
N TYR A 76 -14.06 3.07 0.26
CA TYR A 76 -12.66 3.00 0.63
C TYR A 76 -11.87 4.08 -0.12
N LYS A 77 -11.26 4.99 0.64
CA LYS A 77 -10.31 5.98 0.11
C LYS A 77 -8.92 5.37 0.04
N PHE A 78 -8.20 5.68 -1.03
CA PHE A 78 -6.81 5.34 -1.20
C PHE A 78 -6.03 6.50 -1.80
N GLU A 79 -4.74 6.60 -1.50
CA GLU A 79 -3.86 7.68 -1.93
C GLU A 79 -2.54 7.12 -2.46
N TYR A 80 -1.98 7.76 -3.50
CA TYR A 80 -0.68 7.38 -4.05
C TYR A 80 0.44 8.08 -3.27
N ILE A 81 1.13 7.32 -2.41
CA ILE A 81 2.18 7.83 -1.54
C ILE A 81 3.57 7.54 -2.15
N PRO A 82 4.45 8.54 -2.28
CA PRO A 82 5.80 8.33 -2.79
C PRO A 82 6.67 7.59 -1.77
N LEU A 83 7.43 6.59 -2.24
CA LEU A 83 8.43 5.88 -1.46
C LEU A 83 9.85 6.20 -1.96
N LYS A 84 10.79 6.32 -1.02
CA LYS A 84 12.21 6.55 -1.32
C LYS A 84 12.87 5.25 -1.76
N HIS A 85 13.63 5.30 -2.85
CA HIS A 85 14.53 4.20 -3.23
C HIS A 85 15.84 4.27 -2.45
N SER A 86 16.51 3.12 -2.27
CA SER A 86 17.83 3.04 -1.63
C SER A 86 18.89 3.99 -2.24
N LYS A 87 18.75 4.39 -3.52
CA LYS A 87 19.67 5.27 -4.25
C LYS A 87 19.21 6.74 -4.37
N GLY A 88 18.39 7.24 -3.44
CA GLY A 88 18.17 8.69 -3.25
C GLY A 88 17.00 9.34 -4.03
N ASN A 89 16.68 8.87 -5.24
CA ASN A 89 15.54 9.39 -6.03
C ASN A 89 14.21 8.69 -5.69
N PHE A 90 13.09 9.42 -5.82
CA PHE A 90 11.72 8.85 -5.79
C PHE A 90 11.47 8.09 -7.09
N LYS A 91 11.20 6.78 -7.00
CA LYS A 91 10.85 5.98 -8.18
C LYS A 91 9.48 5.30 -8.10
N ASP A 92 8.99 5.03 -6.88
CA ASP A 92 7.78 4.25 -6.70
C ASP A 92 6.72 5.04 -5.93
N TYR A 93 5.50 5.04 -6.48
CA TYR A 93 4.30 5.42 -5.75
C TYR A 93 3.55 4.15 -5.41
N LYS A 94 3.13 4.01 -4.16
CA LYS A 94 2.28 2.91 -3.72
C LYS A 94 0.91 3.46 -3.37
N LEU A 95 -0.13 2.76 -3.81
CA LEU A 95 -1.47 3.07 -3.37
C LEU A 95 -1.63 2.54 -1.93
N MET A 96 -1.99 3.42 -1.01
CA MET A 96 -2.18 3.07 0.40
C MET A 96 -3.52 3.59 0.90
N GLN A 97 -4.13 2.87 1.85
CA GLN A 97 -5.36 3.29 2.51
C GLN A 97 -5.00 4.11 3.76
N PRO A 98 -5.46 5.37 3.90
CA PRO A 98 -5.38 6.06 5.18
C PRO A 98 -6.27 5.32 6.19
N VAL A 99 -5.68 4.90 7.31
CA VAL A 99 -6.37 4.24 8.43
C VAL A 99 -6.50 5.14 9.66
N PHE A 100 -5.74 6.23 9.70
CA PHE A 100 -5.93 7.34 10.63
C PHE A 100 -5.49 8.64 9.96
N VAL A 101 -6.34 9.67 10.00
CA VAL A 101 -6.04 11.01 9.48
C VAL A 101 -6.15 12.01 10.63
N GLY A 102 -5.01 12.47 11.12
CA GLY A 102 -4.90 13.54 12.10
C GLY A 102 -4.64 14.90 11.43
N LYS A 103 -4.55 15.97 12.23
CA LYS A 103 -4.24 17.30 11.71
C LYS A 103 -2.77 17.44 11.35
N LYS A 104 -1.87 16.67 11.96
CA LYS A 104 -0.41 16.79 11.86
C LYS A 104 0.25 15.50 11.37
N ILE A 105 -0.42 14.35 11.54
CA ILE A 105 0.09 13.04 11.15
C ILE A 105 -1.01 12.18 10.50
N THR A 106 -0.63 11.40 9.50
CA THR A 106 -1.48 10.38 8.87
C THR A 106 -0.82 9.00 8.97
N LEU A 107 -1.63 7.97 9.27
CA LEU A 107 -1.24 6.57 9.22
C LEU A 107 -1.88 5.91 8.00
N TYR A 108 -1.04 5.23 7.23
CA TYR A 108 -1.44 4.46 6.05
C TYR A 108 -1.23 2.97 6.26
N ASN A 109 -2.13 2.19 5.68
CA ASN A 109 -1.99 0.75 5.49
C ASN A 109 -1.72 0.46 4.02
N TYR A 110 -0.65 -0.28 3.75
CA TYR A 110 -0.32 -0.82 2.44
C TYR A 110 -0.43 -2.34 2.48
N SER A 111 -1.35 -2.89 1.69
CA SER A 111 -1.49 -4.34 1.50
C SER A 111 -0.79 -4.77 0.22
N GLU A 112 0.18 -5.68 0.35
CA GLU A 112 0.91 -6.30 -0.75
C GLU A 112 0.54 -7.78 -0.82
N ALA A 113 0.00 -8.21 -1.96
CA ALA A 113 -0.26 -9.62 -2.22
C ALA A 113 1.08 -10.30 -2.56
N VAL A 114 1.42 -11.37 -1.84
CA VAL A 114 2.64 -12.13 -2.13
C VAL A 114 2.28 -13.56 -2.51
N TYR A 115 2.69 -13.94 -3.71
CA TYR A 115 2.75 -15.32 -4.13
C TYR A 115 4.08 -15.88 -3.66
N MET A 116 4.07 -16.63 -2.57
CA MET A 116 5.24 -17.44 -2.20
C MET A 116 5.27 -18.65 -3.12
N SER A 117 6.22 -18.71 -4.06
CA SER A 117 6.60 -20.00 -4.64
C SER A 117 7.42 -20.71 -3.59
N ASN A 118 6.83 -21.69 -2.90
CA ASN A 118 7.65 -22.61 -2.12
C ASN A 118 8.59 -23.33 -3.10
N GLY A 119 9.88 -23.12 -2.91
CA GLY A 119 10.91 -23.90 -3.59
C GLY A 119 10.71 -25.38 -3.29
N PHE A 120 11.00 -26.21 -4.30
CA PHE A 120 10.91 -27.67 -4.30
C PHE A 120 9.53 -28.25 -3.96
N GLY A 121 8.73 -28.45 -5.02
CA GLY A 121 7.84 -29.59 -5.12
C GLY A 121 6.76 -29.73 -4.06
N MET A 122 5.73 -28.88 -4.10
CA MET A 122 4.39 -29.33 -3.71
C MET A 122 3.33 -28.41 -4.29
N TYR A 123 2.33 -29.00 -4.91
CA TYR A 123 1.12 -28.36 -5.38
C TYR A 123 0.39 -27.71 -4.20
N GLY A 124 0.61 -26.42 -3.99
CA GLY A 124 -0.09 -25.64 -2.97
C GLY A 124 0.14 -24.15 -3.19
N LYS A 125 -0.78 -23.49 -3.90
CA LYS A 125 -0.81 -22.02 -3.96
C LYS A 125 -1.43 -21.48 -2.67
N THR A 126 -0.70 -21.46 -1.57
CA THR A 126 -1.08 -20.66 -0.40
C THR A 126 -0.58 -19.23 -0.63
N GLY A 127 -1.44 -18.39 -1.23
CA GLY A 127 -1.21 -16.96 -1.31
C GLY A 127 -1.36 -16.32 0.06
N GLY A 128 -0.42 -15.43 0.42
CA GLY A 128 -0.49 -14.60 1.62
C GLY A 128 -0.65 -13.13 1.27
N SER A 129 -1.14 -12.31 2.21
CA SER A 129 -1.14 -10.86 2.10
C SER A 129 -0.28 -10.27 3.23
N PHE A 130 0.62 -9.35 2.87
CA PHE A 130 1.39 -8.58 3.83
C PHE A 130 0.79 -7.19 3.97
N SER A 131 0.48 -6.81 5.20
CA SER A 131 0.15 -5.43 5.53
C SER A 131 1.37 -4.74 6.12
N PHE A 132 1.63 -3.53 5.64
CA PHE A 132 2.67 -2.62 6.09
C PHE A 132 2.03 -1.32 6.56
N LEU A 133 2.50 -0.79 7.68
CA LEU A 133 2.03 0.47 8.25
C LEU A 133 3.06 1.57 8.01
N TYR A 134 2.59 2.71 7.50
CA TYR A 134 3.39 3.85 7.10
C TYR A 134 2.87 5.13 7.74
N ALA A 135 3.73 5.84 8.46
CA ALA A 135 3.42 7.11 9.10
C ALA A 135 4.00 8.26 8.29
N ILE A 136 3.29 9.38 8.19
CA ILE A 136 3.84 10.62 7.63
C ILE A 136 3.28 11.83 8.39
N ARG A 137 4.16 12.74 8.78
CA ARG A 137 3.77 14.07 9.27
C ARG A 137 3.49 15.02 8.11
N ASN A 138 2.69 16.06 8.32
CA ASN A 138 2.37 17.03 7.26
C ASN A 138 3.60 17.76 6.68
N ASN A 139 4.65 17.92 7.47
CA ASN A 139 5.91 18.54 7.04
C ASN A 139 6.86 17.54 6.36
N GLU A 140 6.51 16.25 6.31
CA GLU A 140 7.30 15.21 5.68
C GLU A 140 6.81 14.94 4.24
N LYS A 141 7.76 14.67 3.35
CA LYS A 141 7.45 14.29 1.96
C LYS A 141 7.42 12.78 1.74
N ILE A 142 7.94 12.01 2.70
CA ILE A 142 8.21 10.58 2.57
C ILE A 142 7.69 9.90 3.83
N PRO A 143 6.84 8.86 3.71
CA PRO A 143 6.38 8.15 4.88
C PRO A 143 7.50 7.27 5.45
N THR A 144 7.47 7.09 6.76
CA THR A 144 8.30 6.12 7.48
C THR A 144 7.52 4.83 7.69
N ARG A 145 8.10 3.68 7.34
CA ARG A 145 7.52 2.38 7.67
C ARG A 145 7.66 2.13 9.17
N ILE A 146 6.54 2.02 9.87
CA ILE A 146 6.51 1.86 11.33
C ILE A 146 6.08 0.45 11.77
N GLY A 147 5.56 -0.38 10.87
CA GLY A 147 5.07 -1.71 11.26
C GLY A 147 4.76 -2.65 10.09
N SER A 148 4.55 -3.92 10.42
CA SER A 148 4.04 -4.92 9.47
C SER A 148 3.33 -6.09 10.18
N ASN A 149 2.49 -6.80 9.42
CA ASN A 149 1.85 -8.04 9.85
C ASN A 149 2.71 -9.30 9.69
N PHE A 150 3.87 -9.21 9.03
CA PHE A 150 4.73 -10.36 8.76
C PHE A 150 6.10 -10.30 9.42
N GLY A 151 6.58 -11.48 9.85
CA GLY A 151 7.79 -11.74 10.62
C GLY A 151 9.07 -11.24 9.94
N PHE A 152 10.04 -10.87 10.79
CA PHE A 152 11.35 -10.24 10.53
C PHE A 152 11.40 -8.72 10.38
N HIS A 153 10.29 -7.99 10.19
CA HIS A 153 10.36 -6.54 10.29
C HIS A 153 10.43 -6.09 11.76
N LYS A 154 11.23 -5.05 11.99
CA LYS A 154 11.29 -4.31 13.25
C LYS A 154 9.88 -3.71 13.47
N GLY A 155 9.08 -4.32 14.33
CA GLY A 155 7.67 -3.94 14.52
C GLY A 155 7.50 -2.54 15.10
N PHE A 156 6.25 -2.17 15.40
CA PHE A 156 5.92 -0.87 16.00
C PHE A 156 6.72 -0.56 17.26
N ARG A 157 6.97 -1.57 18.11
CA ARG A 157 7.83 -1.44 19.31
C ARG A 157 9.25 -0.92 19.02
N LYS A 158 9.80 -1.16 17.83
CA LYS A 158 11.18 -0.77 17.49
C LYS A 158 11.26 0.47 16.61
N GLU A 159 10.33 0.64 15.67
CA GLU A 159 10.34 1.79 14.76
C GLU A 159 9.51 2.97 15.31
N GLY A 160 8.48 2.70 16.11
CA GLY A 160 7.65 3.71 16.78
C GLY A 160 8.47 4.67 17.63
N PRO A 161 9.33 4.22 18.57
CA PRO A 161 10.15 5.10 19.40
C PRO A 161 11.08 6.03 18.60
N LYS A 162 11.59 5.54 17.47
CA LYS A 162 12.46 6.35 16.59
C LYS A 162 11.68 7.41 15.85
N TYR A 163 10.50 7.03 15.35
CA TYR A 163 9.64 7.94 14.61
C TYR A 163 9.10 9.04 15.53
N PHE A 164 8.63 8.68 16.73
CA PHE A 164 8.09 9.59 17.74
C PHE A 164 9.13 10.13 18.73
N LYS A 165 10.41 10.23 18.32
CA LYS A 165 11.50 10.73 19.18
C LYS A 165 11.26 12.13 19.77
N ASP A 166 10.38 12.90 19.14
CA ASP A 166 9.93 14.23 19.52
C ASP A 166 8.85 14.22 20.62
N CYS A 167 8.33 13.05 21.01
CA CYS A 167 7.40 12.90 22.11
C CYS A 167 7.84 11.82 23.13
N PRO A 168 8.63 12.20 24.15
CA PRO A 168 9.13 11.28 25.17
C PRO A 168 8.03 10.47 25.87
N ASP A 169 6.88 11.08 26.15
CA ASP A 169 5.74 10.41 26.80
C ASP A 169 5.19 9.27 25.95
N LEU A 170 5.04 9.51 24.63
CA LEU A 170 4.60 8.49 23.70
C LEU A 170 5.65 7.39 23.55
N VAL A 171 6.93 7.76 23.46
CA VAL A 171 8.05 6.80 23.43
C VAL A 171 8.02 5.88 24.65
N SER A 172 7.83 6.44 25.84
CA SER A 172 7.71 5.69 27.09
C SER A 172 6.53 4.71 27.05
N LYS A 173 5.35 5.17 26.59
CA LYS A 173 4.16 4.31 26.45
C LYS A 173 4.35 3.18 25.43
N ILE A 174 5.08 3.42 24.35
CA ILE A 174 5.41 2.37 23.37
C ILE A 174 6.41 1.36 23.96
N ASN A 175 7.44 1.83 24.67
CA ASN A 175 8.46 0.95 25.27
C ASN A 175 7.89 0.06 26.37
N ASN A 176 6.88 0.55 27.10
CA ASN A 176 6.18 -0.16 28.17
C ASN A 176 4.97 -0.98 27.66
N ASP A 177 4.86 -1.22 26.35
CA ASP A 177 3.78 -2.01 25.73
C ASP A 177 2.35 -1.50 26.05
N ILE A 178 2.19 -0.23 26.45
CA ILE A 178 0.88 0.43 26.58
C ILE A 178 0.29 0.68 25.20
N PHE A 179 1.13 1.16 24.28
CA PHE A 179 0.81 1.25 22.87
C PHE A 179 1.56 0.18 22.09
N THR A 180 0.81 -0.79 21.59
CA THR A 180 1.26 -1.90 20.77
C THR A 180 0.82 -1.71 19.32
N LYS A 181 1.05 -2.74 18.50
CA LYS A 181 0.63 -2.72 17.11
C LYS A 181 -0.89 -2.85 16.98
N GLU A 182 -1.52 -3.56 17.91
CA GLU A 182 -2.95 -3.85 17.94
C GLU A 182 -3.78 -2.59 18.21
N ASN A 183 -3.24 -1.66 19.02
CA ASN A 183 -3.87 -0.37 19.34
C ASN A 183 -3.10 0.83 18.76
N ILE A 184 -2.38 0.63 17.65
CA ILE A 184 -1.51 1.66 17.05
C ILE A 184 -2.25 2.96 16.70
N ILE A 185 -3.54 2.89 16.37
CA ILE A 185 -4.36 4.06 16.09
C ILE A 185 -4.46 4.97 17.33
N ASP A 186 -4.53 4.39 18.54
CA ASP A 186 -4.61 5.17 19.77
C ASP A 186 -3.29 5.85 20.10
N ALA A 187 -2.16 5.27 19.71
CA ALA A 187 -0.86 5.92 19.76
C ALA A 187 -0.81 7.18 18.88
N PHE A 188 -1.41 7.13 17.70
CA PHE A 188 -1.50 8.25 16.77
C PHE A 188 -2.46 9.34 17.28
N LYS A 189 -3.61 8.95 17.85
CA LYS A 189 -4.51 9.88 18.54
C LYS A 189 -3.78 10.59 19.68
N PHE A 190 -3.06 9.85 20.52
CA PHE A 190 -2.30 10.41 21.62
C PHE A 190 -1.24 11.41 21.15
N TYR A 191 -0.55 11.10 20.05
CA TYR A 191 0.41 12.04 19.46
C TYR A 191 -0.25 13.36 19.05
N GLU A 192 -1.38 13.30 18.34
CA GLU A 192 -2.14 14.49 17.91
C GLU A 192 -2.63 15.33 19.08
N THR A 193 -3.09 14.71 20.16
CA THR A 193 -3.70 15.43 21.29
C THR A 193 -2.69 15.99 22.27
N THR A 194 -1.58 15.27 22.48
CA THR A 194 -0.70 15.51 23.63
C THR A 194 0.66 16.06 23.20
N CYS A 195 1.22 15.52 22.13
CA CYS A 195 2.59 15.79 21.73
C CYS A 195 2.68 16.89 20.68
N ALA A 196 1.78 16.84 19.71
CA ALA A 196 1.81 17.68 18.54
C ALA A 196 1.16 19.03 18.87
N LYS A 197 1.77 19.83 19.74
CA LYS A 197 1.42 21.25 19.97
C LYS A 197 1.92 22.14 18.84
#